data_AF-A0A179F4F7-F1
#
_entry.id   AF-A0A179F4F7-F1
#
_cell.length_a   1.000
_cell.length_b   1.000
_cell.length_c   1.000
_cell.angle_alpha   90.00
_cell.angle_beta   90.00
_cell.angle_gamma   90.00
#
_symmetry.space_group_name_H-M   'P 1'
#
loop_
_entity.id
_entity.type
_entity.pdbx_description
1 polymer ?
#
loop_
_entity_poly.entity_id
_entity_poly.type
_entity_poly.pdbx_seq_one_letter_code
_entity_poly.pdbx_strand_id
1 'polypeptide(L)'
;MAYDLKRHKLVALKIGIPGKMGERELHAQKEILRTVQDVSRHLTFLDTFSLVDVNGTHLVMVFPVRGPSLHGFLRGLKVKTRMKASKQLLSALESLHDAGIVHCDLNSGSMLWDIGDIDNYTPKMAYRILGRPRKAPLWAQTWKTGELVEPIHSPAVYCAPERFHGIGPSFASDMWSYMCLFAELYLGVVPFQGRANATAVSSLVRSLGYLPSQWHGSYDAGDTPEEFWYDQAQRPYTLVTLEEVSKRARPEIDGTERKLVLSVFSRVFAYLPEHRLAAAELLQDKDFNAIMALYGC
;
A
#
# COMPACT_ATOMS: atom_id res chain seq x y z
N MET A 1 1.51 3.72 -21.19
CA MET A 1 1.10 5.05 -21.69
C MET A 1 0.58 4.92 -23.11
N ALA A 2 -0.54 5.54 -23.40
CA ALA A 2 -1.18 5.67 -24.72
C ALA A 2 -1.51 7.14 -24.98
N TYR A 3 -1.88 7.48 -26.21
CA TYR A 3 -2.31 8.84 -26.59
C TYR A 3 -3.76 8.79 -27.06
N ASP A 4 -4.65 9.50 -26.36
CA ASP A 4 -6.06 9.63 -26.72
C ASP A 4 -6.17 10.60 -27.90
N LEU A 5 -6.49 10.07 -29.09
CA LEU A 5 -6.61 10.85 -30.31
C LEU A 5 -7.81 11.78 -30.33
N LYS A 6 -8.86 11.50 -29.55
CA LYS A 6 -10.07 12.33 -29.49
C LYS A 6 -9.87 13.52 -28.55
N ARG A 7 -9.18 13.28 -27.43
CA ARG A 7 -8.96 14.29 -26.38
C ARG A 7 -7.57 14.93 -26.43
N HIS A 8 -6.72 14.50 -27.36
CA HIS A 8 -5.35 14.98 -27.57
C HIS A 8 -4.49 14.99 -26.30
N LYS A 9 -4.55 13.91 -25.51
CA LYS A 9 -3.86 13.81 -24.21
C LYS A 9 -3.25 12.43 -23.97
N LEU A 10 -2.19 12.41 -23.16
CA LEU A 10 -1.57 11.15 -22.73
C LEU A 10 -2.43 10.49 -21.64
N VAL A 11 -2.56 9.16 -21.72
CA VAL A 11 -3.35 8.36 -20.78
C VAL A 11 -2.63 7.07 -20.41
N ALA A 12 -2.98 6.51 -19.25
CA ALA A 12 -2.66 5.15 -18.88
C ALA A 12 -3.86 4.24 -19.17
N LEU A 13 -3.62 3.04 -19.67
CA LEU A 13 -4.65 2.04 -19.92
C LEU A 13 -4.41 0.86 -18.99
N LYS A 14 -5.41 0.50 -18.18
CA LYS A 14 -5.44 -0.76 -17.44
C LYS A 14 -6.35 -1.72 -18.19
N ILE A 15 -5.74 -2.73 -18.81
CA ILE A 15 -6.45 -3.74 -19.60
C ILE A 15 -6.73 -4.91 -18.66
N GLY A 16 -8.01 -5.12 -18.32
CA GLY A 16 -8.42 -6.22 -17.45
C GLY A 16 -8.29 -7.58 -18.14
N ILE A 17 -8.08 -8.61 -17.33
CA ILE A 17 -8.25 -10.00 -17.77
C ILE A 17 -9.75 -10.22 -18.05
N PRO A 18 -10.14 -10.99 -19.10
CA PRO A 18 -11.54 -11.27 -19.36
C PRO A 18 -12.20 -11.91 -18.14
N GLY A 19 -13.43 -11.49 -17.85
CA GLY A 19 -14.22 -11.99 -16.72
C GLY A 19 -14.54 -10.94 -15.66
N LYS A 20 -15.01 -11.41 -14.49
CA LYS A 20 -15.64 -10.56 -13.48
C LYS A 20 -14.68 -9.68 -12.68
N MET A 21 -13.37 -9.92 -12.74
CA MET A 21 -12.39 -9.16 -11.94
C MET A 21 -12.36 -7.68 -12.33
N GLY A 22 -12.31 -7.37 -13.63
CA GLY A 22 -12.35 -5.98 -14.11
C GLY A 22 -13.63 -5.26 -13.69
N GLU A 23 -14.77 -5.94 -13.75
CA GLU A 23 -16.07 -5.38 -13.35
C GLU A 23 -16.13 -5.04 -11.86
N ARG A 24 -15.53 -5.87 -10.99
CA ARG A 24 -15.44 -5.58 -9.55
C ARG A 24 -14.61 -4.34 -9.28
N GLU A 25 -13.47 -4.20 -9.96
CA GLU A 25 -12.61 -3.03 -9.82
C GLU A 25 -13.30 -1.75 -10.33
N LEU A 26 -13.97 -1.82 -11.49
CA LEU A 26 -14.75 -0.70 -12.00
C LEU A 26 -15.89 -0.32 -11.06
N HIS A 27 -16.56 -1.30 -10.45
CA HIS A 27 -17.59 -1.04 -9.45
C HIS A 27 -17.04 -0.30 -8.23
N ALA A 28 -15.89 -0.75 -7.70
CA ALA A 28 -15.22 -0.06 -6.59
C ALA A 28 -14.83 1.38 -6.96
N GLN A 29 -14.29 1.59 -8.16
CA GLN A 29 -13.94 2.92 -8.69
C GLN A 29 -15.17 3.84 -8.83
N LYS A 30 -16.30 3.32 -9.31
CA LYS A 30 -17.57 4.06 -9.38
C LYS A 30 -18.11 4.39 -8.00
N GLU A 31 -17.94 3.49 -7.03
CA GLU A 31 -18.35 3.74 -5.66
C GLU A 31 -17.53 4.87 -5.03
N ILE A 32 -16.20 4.84 -5.18
CA ILE A 32 -15.30 5.93 -4.74
C ILE A 32 -15.76 7.27 -5.33
N LEU A 33 -15.99 7.35 -6.65
CA LEU A 33 -16.47 8.58 -7.31
C LEU A 33 -17.85 9.04 -6.84
N ARG A 34 -18.66 8.14 -6.28
CA ARG A 34 -20.02 8.44 -5.81
C ARG A 34 -20.03 8.92 -4.35
N THR A 35 -19.19 8.36 -3.50
CA THR A 35 -19.28 8.56 -2.04
C THR A 35 -18.16 9.44 -1.46
N VAL A 36 -17.00 9.49 -2.10
CA VAL A 36 -15.85 10.29 -1.63
C VAL A 36 -16.00 11.74 -2.10
N GLN A 37 -15.99 12.69 -1.16
CA GLN A 37 -16.19 14.11 -1.47
C GLN A 37 -15.04 14.73 -2.28
N ASP A 38 -13.79 14.41 -1.93
CA ASP A 38 -12.58 14.91 -2.58
C ASP A 38 -11.73 13.75 -3.12
N VAL A 39 -11.85 13.48 -4.41
CA VAL A 39 -11.08 12.45 -5.10
C VAL A 39 -9.73 12.96 -5.65
N SER A 40 -9.31 14.19 -5.35
CA SER A 40 -8.07 14.77 -5.89
C SER A 40 -6.79 13.99 -5.54
N ARG A 41 -6.83 13.23 -4.44
CA ARG A 41 -5.74 12.34 -3.98
C ARG A 41 -5.95 10.88 -4.39
N HIS A 42 -7.01 10.57 -5.13
CA HIS A 42 -7.33 9.23 -5.62
C HIS A 42 -7.07 9.13 -7.12
N LEU A 43 -6.43 8.04 -7.55
CA LEU A 43 -6.32 7.76 -8.97
C LEU A 43 -7.63 7.13 -9.47
N THR A 44 -8.51 7.96 -10.01
CA THR A 44 -9.78 7.51 -10.58
C THR A 44 -9.71 7.37 -12.10
N PHE A 45 -10.51 6.47 -12.65
CA PHE A 45 -10.62 6.32 -14.10
C PHE A 45 -11.31 7.54 -14.74
N LEU A 46 -10.97 7.79 -16.00
CA LEU A 46 -11.52 8.85 -16.85
C LEU A 46 -12.60 8.33 -17.80
N ASP A 47 -12.46 7.08 -18.26
CA ASP A 47 -13.31 6.47 -19.26
C ASP A 47 -13.16 4.94 -19.24
N THR A 48 -14.11 4.25 -19.85
CA THR A 48 -14.07 2.79 -20.02
C THR A 48 -14.49 2.37 -21.42
N PHE A 49 -13.85 1.33 -21.95
CA PHE A 49 -14.30 0.69 -23.19
C PHE A 49 -13.97 -0.80 -23.18
N SER A 50 -14.60 -1.53 -24.09
CA SER A 50 -14.35 -2.96 -24.26
C SER A 50 -13.38 -3.21 -25.40
N LEU A 51 -12.41 -4.09 -25.18
CA LEU A 51 -11.50 -4.61 -26.19
C LEU A 51 -11.78 -6.10 -26.38
N VAL A 52 -12.06 -6.52 -27.61
CA VAL A 52 -12.36 -7.93 -27.92
C VAL A 52 -11.16 -8.56 -28.62
N ASP A 53 -10.72 -9.72 -28.15
CA ASP A 53 -9.69 -10.54 -28.78
C ASP A 53 -10.10 -12.02 -28.85
N VAL A 54 -9.16 -12.91 -29.20
CA VAL A 54 -9.38 -14.36 -29.28
C VAL A 54 -9.69 -15.03 -27.92
N ASN A 55 -9.35 -14.37 -26.81
CA ASN A 55 -9.51 -14.85 -25.44
C ASN A 55 -10.76 -14.28 -24.75
N GLY A 56 -11.43 -13.31 -25.36
CA GLY A 56 -12.72 -12.80 -24.91
C GLY A 56 -12.82 -11.28 -24.94
N THR A 57 -13.67 -10.74 -24.05
CA THR A 57 -13.86 -9.30 -23.89
C THR A 57 -13.11 -8.81 -22.66
N HIS A 58 -12.21 -7.85 -22.87
CA HIS A 58 -11.45 -7.17 -21.85
C HIS A 58 -12.09 -5.83 -21.53
N LEU A 59 -12.39 -5.58 -20.26
CA LEU A 59 -12.71 -4.24 -19.79
C LEU A 59 -11.41 -3.42 -19.73
N VAL A 60 -11.39 -2.28 -20.42
CA VAL A 60 -10.27 -1.34 -20.38
C VAL A 60 -10.70 -0.08 -19.62
N MET A 61 -9.95 0.24 -18.57
CA MET A 61 -10.09 1.49 -17.83
C MET A 61 -9.00 2.48 -18.26
N VAL A 62 -9.40 3.70 -18.56
CA VAL A 62 -8.52 4.81 -18.95
C VAL A 62 -8.22 5.64 -17.71
N PHE A 63 -6.95 5.93 -17.42
CA PHE A 63 -6.51 6.71 -16.27
C PHE A 63 -5.62 7.90 -16.70
N PRO A 64 -5.51 8.95 -15.88
CA PRO A 64 -4.44 9.93 -16.02
C PRO A 64 -3.06 9.23 -15.92
N VAL A 65 -2.04 9.77 -16.59
CA VAL A 65 -0.68 9.22 -16.44
C VAL A 65 -0.11 9.68 -15.10
N ARG A 66 0.25 8.73 -14.24
CA ARG A 66 0.95 8.93 -12.96
C ARG A 66 2.07 7.90 -12.83
N GLY A 67 3.03 8.16 -11.95
CA GLY A 67 4.10 7.21 -11.64
C GLY A 67 5.46 7.88 -11.39
N PRO A 68 6.54 7.12 -11.16
CA PRO A 68 6.51 5.69 -10.88
C PRO A 68 5.72 5.39 -9.59
N SER A 69 5.45 4.12 -9.32
CA SER A 69 4.97 3.73 -7.99
C SER A 69 6.07 3.90 -6.94
N LEU A 70 5.70 3.95 -5.67
CA LEU A 70 6.64 4.05 -4.56
C LEU A 70 7.69 2.91 -4.59
N HIS A 71 7.26 1.71 -5.00
CA HIS A 71 8.08 0.48 -5.07
C HIS A 71 9.42 0.66 -5.82
N GLY A 72 9.49 1.56 -6.80
CA GLY A 72 10.69 1.76 -7.64
C GLY A 72 11.50 3.01 -7.32
N PHE A 73 11.05 3.89 -6.41
CA PHE A 73 11.55 5.28 -6.36
C PHE A 73 11.52 5.93 -4.97
N LEU A 74 12.08 5.24 -3.97
CA LEU A 74 12.20 5.77 -2.59
C LEU A 74 13.57 6.37 -2.28
N ARG A 75 14.65 5.65 -2.60
CA ARG A 75 16.01 5.96 -2.11
C ARG A 75 16.59 7.29 -2.62
N GLY A 76 16.11 7.78 -3.76
CA GLY A 76 16.54 9.06 -4.33
C GLY A 76 15.83 10.28 -3.75
N LEU A 77 14.75 10.10 -2.98
CA LEU A 77 13.92 11.19 -2.50
C LEU A 77 14.36 11.68 -1.12
N LYS A 78 14.39 13.02 -0.96
CA LYS A 78 14.59 13.67 0.34
C LYS A 78 13.48 13.20 1.30
N VAL A 79 13.84 12.92 2.56
CA VAL A 79 12.89 12.51 3.61
C VAL A 79 11.71 13.47 3.67
N LYS A 80 11.95 14.78 3.59
CA LYS A 80 10.91 15.81 3.51
C LYS A 80 9.83 15.53 2.46
N THR A 81 10.21 15.14 1.24
CA THR A 81 9.25 14.81 0.17
C THR A 81 8.47 13.54 0.51
N ARG A 82 9.15 12.55 1.10
CA ARG A 82 8.54 11.29 1.53
C ARG A 82 7.51 11.51 2.65
N MET A 83 7.78 12.40 3.60
CA MET A 83 6.84 12.74 4.68
C MET A 83 5.64 13.54 4.21
N LYS A 84 5.81 14.42 3.21
CA LYS A 84 4.65 15.06 2.55
C LYS A 84 3.74 14.03 1.89
N ALA A 85 4.33 13.02 1.24
CA ALA A 85 3.58 11.94 0.63
C ALA A 85 2.86 11.07 1.68
N SER A 86 3.48 10.77 2.81
CA SER A 86 2.83 9.97 3.87
C SER A 86 1.64 10.71 4.51
N LYS A 87 1.71 12.04 4.65
CA LYS A 87 0.57 12.85 5.10
C LYS A 87 -0.57 12.86 4.07
N GLN A 88 -0.25 13.07 2.79
CA GLN A 88 -1.25 13.03 1.72
C GLN A 88 -1.93 11.66 1.61
N LEU A 89 -1.15 10.58 1.78
CA LEU A 89 -1.67 9.22 1.81
C LEU A 89 -2.67 9.03 2.94
N LEU A 90 -2.37 9.53 4.14
CA LEU A 90 -3.28 9.43 5.28
C LEU A 90 -4.58 10.19 5.03
N SER A 91 -4.51 11.40 4.49
CA SER A 91 -5.70 12.18 4.12
C SER A 91 -6.53 11.50 3.01
N ALA A 92 -5.88 10.84 2.05
CA ALA A 92 -6.60 10.05 1.05
C ALA A 92 -7.33 8.88 1.73
N LEU A 93 -6.63 8.16 2.60
CA LEU A 93 -7.20 7.02 3.32
C LEU A 93 -8.35 7.42 4.25
N GLU A 94 -8.22 8.53 4.98
CA GLU A 94 -9.29 9.11 5.78
C GLU A 94 -10.55 9.32 4.95
N SER A 95 -10.44 9.94 3.77
CA SER A 95 -11.61 10.19 2.94
C SER A 95 -12.27 8.92 2.37
N LEU A 96 -11.52 7.82 2.21
CA LEU A 96 -12.10 6.51 1.91
C LEU A 96 -12.86 5.96 3.12
N HIS A 97 -12.25 6.03 4.30
CA HIS A 97 -12.84 5.54 5.55
C HIS A 97 -14.12 6.30 5.91
N ASP A 98 -14.13 7.63 5.75
CA ASP A 98 -15.31 8.49 5.93
C ASP A 98 -16.45 8.12 4.95
N ALA A 99 -16.10 7.65 3.76
CA ALA A 99 -17.04 7.17 2.76
C ALA A 99 -17.47 5.69 2.98
N GLY A 100 -17.01 5.04 4.05
CA GLY A 100 -17.32 3.66 4.37
C GLY A 100 -16.56 2.62 3.53
N ILE A 101 -15.45 3.02 2.89
CA ILE A 101 -14.68 2.19 1.96
C ILE A 101 -13.38 1.71 2.61
N VAL A 102 -13.17 0.40 2.62
CA VAL A 102 -11.88 -0.23 2.99
C VAL A 102 -11.07 -0.47 1.72
N HIS A 103 -9.82 0.02 1.66
CA HIS A 103 -8.97 -0.11 0.48
C HIS A 103 -8.51 -1.56 0.23
N CYS A 104 -8.17 -2.31 1.28
CA CYS A 104 -7.79 -3.73 1.27
C CYS A 104 -6.46 -4.12 0.58
N ASP A 105 -5.91 -3.27 -0.30
CA ASP A 105 -4.65 -3.52 -1.02
C ASP A 105 -3.64 -2.37 -0.93
N LEU A 106 -3.49 -1.77 0.25
CA LEU A 106 -2.61 -0.61 0.40
C LEU A 106 -1.14 -1.05 0.48
N ASN A 107 -0.33 -0.68 -0.52
CA ASN A 107 1.06 -1.10 -0.63
C ASN A 107 1.89 -0.10 -1.47
N SER A 108 3.21 -0.30 -1.59
CA SER A 108 4.07 0.62 -2.34
C SER A 108 3.83 0.61 -3.86
N GLY A 109 3.06 -0.35 -4.38
CA GLY A 109 2.56 -0.38 -5.76
C GLY A 109 1.29 0.45 -5.97
N SER A 110 0.44 0.62 -4.95
CA SER A 110 -0.80 1.40 -5.04
C SER A 110 -0.58 2.92 -4.93
N MET A 111 0.57 3.34 -4.41
CA MET A 111 0.97 4.75 -4.36
C MET A 111 1.73 5.16 -5.63
N LEU A 112 1.21 6.14 -6.36
CA LEU A 112 1.86 6.71 -7.55
C LEU A 112 2.26 8.16 -7.34
N TRP A 113 3.45 8.53 -7.81
CA TRP A 113 3.87 9.92 -7.84
C TRP A 113 3.12 10.71 -8.91
N ASP A 114 2.80 11.96 -8.60
CA ASP A 114 2.43 12.91 -9.63
C ASP A 114 3.67 13.33 -10.41
N ILE A 115 3.57 13.29 -11.74
CA ILE A 115 4.63 13.66 -12.69
C ILE A 115 4.41 15.07 -13.25
N GLY A 116 3.48 15.82 -12.65
CA GLY A 116 3.16 17.17 -13.03
C GLY A 116 2.44 17.22 -14.38
N ASP A 117 2.80 18.21 -15.19
CA ASP A 117 2.08 18.58 -16.40
C ASP A 117 2.37 17.66 -17.61
N ILE A 118 2.35 16.35 -17.38
CA ILE A 118 2.48 15.37 -18.47
C ILE A 118 1.31 15.44 -19.45
N ASP A 119 0.16 15.94 -19.01
CA ASP A 119 -1.03 16.05 -19.83
C ASP A 119 -0.81 17.03 -21.01
N ASN A 120 0.07 18.02 -20.84
CA ASN A 120 0.49 18.95 -21.91
C ASN A 120 1.66 18.44 -22.77
N TYR A 121 2.16 17.22 -22.55
CA TYR A 121 3.27 16.69 -23.33
C TYR A 121 2.81 15.97 -24.60
N THR A 122 3.49 16.26 -25.71
CA THR A 122 3.40 15.40 -26.89
C THR A 122 3.97 14.01 -26.61
N PRO A 123 3.51 12.94 -27.30
CA PRO A 123 4.10 11.61 -27.14
C PRO A 123 5.63 11.58 -27.31
N LYS A 124 6.16 12.38 -28.25
CA LYS A 124 7.60 12.51 -28.48
C LYS A 124 8.33 13.08 -27.26
N MET A 125 7.75 14.09 -26.62
CA MET A 125 8.30 14.68 -25.39
C MET A 125 8.29 13.67 -24.24
N ALA A 126 7.17 12.99 -24.04
CA ALA A 126 7.03 12.00 -22.99
C ALA A 126 8.00 10.82 -23.19
N TYR A 127 8.20 10.34 -24.43
CA TYR A 127 9.19 9.28 -24.71
C TYR A 127 10.64 9.70 -24.46
N ARG A 128 10.96 10.99 -24.60
CA ARG A 128 12.30 11.51 -24.29
C ARG A 128 12.58 11.49 -22.78
N ILE A 129 11.55 11.71 -21.97
CA ILE A 129 11.67 11.83 -20.51
C ILE A 129 11.50 10.47 -19.83
N LEU A 130 10.45 9.73 -20.18
CA LEU A 130 10.06 8.46 -19.54
C LEU A 130 10.60 7.23 -20.28
N GLY A 131 11.15 7.40 -21.48
CA GLY A 131 11.46 6.30 -22.38
C GLY A 131 10.25 5.84 -23.20
N ARG A 132 10.51 4.99 -24.20
CA ARG A 132 9.45 4.38 -24.99
C ARG A 132 8.74 3.29 -24.16
N PRO A 133 7.39 3.20 -24.22
CA PRO A 133 6.66 2.10 -23.61
C PRO A 133 7.21 0.75 -24.10
N ARG A 134 7.44 -0.16 -23.15
CA ARG A 134 7.75 -1.55 -23.49
C ARG A 134 6.51 -2.15 -24.15
N LYS A 135 6.70 -2.81 -25.29
CA LYS A 135 5.64 -3.61 -25.91
C LYS A 135 5.65 -4.97 -25.22
N ALA A 136 4.49 -5.41 -24.76
CA ALA A 136 4.27 -6.75 -24.25
C ALA A 136 3.07 -7.34 -25.01
N PRO A 137 3.09 -8.63 -25.37
CA PRO A 137 1.88 -9.30 -25.83
C PRO A 137 0.85 -9.22 -24.70
N LEU A 138 -0.42 -9.01 -25.05
CA LEU A 138 -1.52 -9.02 -24.07
C LEU A 138 -1.59 -10.37 -23.32
N TRP A 139 -1.09 -11.42 -23.95
CA TRP A 139 -0.85 -12.72 -23.36
C TRP A 139 0.61 -13.13 -23.65
N ALA A 140 1.51 -12.92 -22.69
CA ALA A 140 2.66 -13.81 -22.61
C ALA A 140 2.12 -15.09 -21.97
N GLN A 141 2.32 -16.26 -22.58
CA GLN A 141 2.04 -17.53 -21.90
C GLN A 141 2.62 -17.43 -20.49
N THR A 142 1.77 -17.44 -19.47
CA THR A 142 2.25 -17.63 -18.11
C THR A 142 2.96 -18.98 -18.14
N TRP A 143 4.22 -19.01 -17.71
CA TRP A 143 5.09 -20.20 -17.77
C TRP A 143 4.53 -21.40 -16.99
N LYS A 144 3.39 -21.23 -16.30
CA LYS A 144 2.40 -22.24 -15.92
C LYS A 144 0.99 -21.67 -16.09
N THR A 145 0.01 -22.53 -16.38
CA THR A 145 -1.40 -22.24 -16.11
C THR A 145 -1.51 -21.90 -14.63
N GLY A 146 -1.82 -20.65 -14.29
CA GLY A 146 -2.01 -20.28 -12.90
C GLY A 146 -3.22 -21.04 -12.36
N GLU A 147 -3.03 -21.89 -11.36
CA GLU A 147 -4.13 -22.24 -10.48
C GLU A 147 -4.68 -20.95 -9.87
N LEU A 148 -5.98 -20.91 -9.57
CA LEU A 148 -6.57 -19.81 -8.82
C LEU A 148 -5.96 -19.85 -7.41
N VAL A 149 -4.76 -19.30 -7.27
CA VAL A 149 -4.23 -18.94 -5.96
C VAL A 149 -5.16 -17.86 -5.44
N GLU A 150 -5.52 -17.99 -4.18
CA GLU A 150 -6.45 -17.19 -3.39
C GLU A 150 -6.42 -15.67 -3.69
N PRO A 151 -7.47 -14.91 -3.31
CA PRO A 151 -7.61 -13.50 -3.66
C PRO A 151 -6.29 -12.74 -3.46
N ILE A 152 -5.94 -11.85 -4.39
CA ILE A 152 -4.74 -11.02 -4.28
C ILE A 152 -4.77 -10.33 -2.90
N HIS A 153 -3.94 -10.82 -1.99
CA HIS A 153 -3.73 -10.19 -0.69
C HIS A 153 -2.73 -9.05 -0.88
N SER A 154 -2.88 -8.00 -0.06
CA SER A 154 -1.79 -7.04 0.16
C SER A 154 -0.47 -7.82 0.32
N PRO A 155 0.64 -7.41 -0.32
CA PRO A 155 1.90 -8.11 -0.15
C PRO A 155 2.18 -8.32 1.34
N ALA A 156 2.62 -9.52 1.73
CA ALA A 156 2.64 -9.98 3.12
C ALA A 156 3.21 -8.96 4.12
N VAL A 157 4.21 -8.19 3.71
CA VAL A 157 4.89 -7.17 4.52
C VAL A 157 4.04 -5.91 4.84
N TYR A 158 2.96 -5.66 4.10
CA TYR A 158 1.96 -4.61 4.39
C TYR A 158 0.66 -5.19 4.96
N CYS A 159 0.49 -6.51 4.93
CA CYS A 159 -0.73 -7.16 5.36
C CYS A 159 -0.86 -7.13 6.88
N ALA A 160 -2.05 -6.76 7.37
CA ALA A 160 -2.34 -6.72 8.79
C ALA A 160 -2.40 -8.14 9.37
N PRO A 161 -1.89 -8.40 10.59
CA PRO A 161 -1.70 -9.75 11.08
C PRO A 161 -3.01 -10.52 11.26
N GLU A 162 -4.11 -9.84 11.58
CA GLU A 162 -5.45 -10.45 11.68
C GLU A 162 -5.91 -11.06 10.34
N ARG A 163 -5.43 -10.54 9.21
CA ARG A 163 -5.78 -11.05 7.87
C ARG A 163 -5.21 -12.44 7.61
N PHE A 164 -4.10 -12.79 8.25
CA PHE A 164 -3.53 -14.14 8.22
C PHE A 164 -4.25 -15.11 9.17
N HIS A 165 -5.24 -14.65 9.94
CA HIS A 165 -5.96 -15.42 10.94
C HIS A 165 -7.47 -15.49 10.64
N GLY A 166 -7.83 -15.44 9.35
CA GLY A 166 -9.22 -15.53 8.89
C GLY A 166 -10.09 -14.31 9.22
N ILE A 167 -9.55 -13.25 9.82
CA ILE A 167 -10.32 -12.04 10.13
C ILE A 167 -10.40 -11.17 8.88
N GLY A 168 -11.62 -10.71 8.55
CA GLY A 168 -11.90 -9.94 7.35
C GLY A 168 -11.24 -8.56 7.33
N PRO A 169 -11.13 -7.92 6.14
CA PRO A 169 -10.63 -6.55 6.03
C PRO A 169 -11.48 -5.56 6.84
N SER A 170 -10.81 -4.57 7.41
CA SER A 170 -11.43 -3.45 8.12
C SER A 170 -10.63 -2.16 7.91
N PHE A 171 -11.17 -1.01 8.34
CA PHE A 171 -10.42 0.25 8.35
C PHE A 171 -9.11 0.13 9.14
N ALA A 172 -9.12 -0.63 10.25
CA ALA A 172 -7.93 -0.90 11.04
C ALA A 172 -6.89 -1.76 10.29
N SER A 173 -7.32 -2.63 9.36
CA SER A 173 -6.41 -3.36 8.48
C SER A 173 -5.70 -2.41 7.49
N ASP A 174 -6.42 -1.43 6.93
CA ASP A 174 -5.78 -0.39 6.12
C ASP A 174 -4.81 0.48 6.94
N MET A 175 -5.15 0.79 8.19
CA MET A 175 -4.27 1.57 9.07
C MET A 175 -2.96 0.84 9.36
N TRP A 176 -2.97 -0.49 9.48
CA TRP A 176 -1.75 -1.28 9.55
C TRP A 176 -0.89 -1.13 8.28
N SER A 177 -1.51 -1.33 7.11
CA SER A 177 -0.83 -1.17 5.83
C SER A 177 -0.28 0.24 5.62
N TYR A 178 -1.03 1.27 6.04
CA TYR A 178 -0.59 2.66 6.07
C TYR A 178 0.64 2.81 6.94
N MET A 179 0.66 2.23 8.14
CA MET A 179 1.80 2.37 9.04
C MET A 179 3.06 1.68 8.49
N CYS A 180 2.92 0.56 7.78
CA CYS A 180 4.01 -0.04 7.02
C CYS A 180 4.55 0.92 5.93
N LEU A 181 3.68 1.61 5.19
CA LEU A 181 4.07 2.60 4.17
C LEU A 181 4.66 3.86 4.78
N PHE A 182 4.11 4.37 5.88
CA PHE A 182 4.67 5.49 6.62
C PHE A 182 6.08 5.15 7.11
N ALA A 183 6.29 3.96 7.68
CA ALA A 183 7.60 3.49 8.10
C ALA A 183 8.56 3.35 6.90
N GLU A 184 8.10 2.84 5.76
CA GLU A 184 8.90 2.75 4.53
C GLU A 184 9.29 4.15 3.99
N LEU A 185 8.36 5.10 3.98
CA LEU A 185 8.60 6.49 3.57
C LEU A 185 9.57 7.19 4.52
N TYR A 186 9.44 6.96 5.82
CA TYR A 186 10.27 7.57 6.85
C TYR A 186 11.67 6.94 6.89
N LEU A 187 11.76 5.63 7.10
CA LEU A 187 13.00 4.86 7.29
C LEU A 187 13.70 4.48 5.98
N GLY A 188 12.99 4.48 4.85
CA GLY A 188 13.50 3.98 3.57
C GLY A 188 13.49 2.46 3.43
N VAL A 189 12.93 1.75 4.42
CA VAL A 189 12.77 0.29 4.47
C VAL A 189 11.45 -0.06 5.15
N VAL A 190 10.79 -1.13 4.70
CA VAL A 190 9.61 -1.68 5.37
C VAL A 190 10.04 -2.28 6.73
N PRO A 191 9.29 -2.04 7.83
CA PRO A 191 9.73 -2.45 9.16
C PRO A 191 9.70 -3.97 9.37
N PHE A 192 8.79 -4.67 8.70
CA PHE A 192 8.67 -6.13 8.76
C PHE A 192 9.07 -6.74 7.41
N GLN A 193 9.96 -7.72 7.44
CA GLN A 193 10.54 -8.30 6.23
C GLN A 193 10.11 -9.77 6.11
N GLY A 194 9.86 -10.22 4.89
CA GLY A 194 9.47 -11.61 4.64
C GLY A 194 9.30 -11.87 3.14
N ARG A 195 9.65 -13.09 2.71
CA ARG A 195 9.43 -13.55 1.34
C ARG A 195 8.15 -14.39 1.19
N ALA A 196 7.69 -14.95 2.30
CA ALA A 196 6.44 -15.70 2.46
C ALA A 196 5.62 -15.12 3.62
N ASN A 197 4.34 -15.49 3.73
CA ASN A 197 3.43 -14.98 4.74
C ASN A 197 3.95 -15.29 6.15
N ALA A 198 4.32 -16.54 6.40
CA ALA A 198 4.86 -16.98 7.69
C ALA A 198 6.13 -16.20 8.06
N THR A 199 7.05 -15.97 7.11
CA THR A 199 8.28 -15.22 7.41
C THR A 199 8.01 -13.75 7.75
N ALA A 200 6.98 -13.14 7.16
CA ALA A 200 6.56 -11.78 7.50
C ALA A 200 5.96 -11.73 8.91
N VAL A 201 5.11 -12.69 9.26
CA VAL A 201 4.56 -12.84 10.62
C VAL A 201 5.66 -13.07 11.65
N SER A 202 6.64 -13.93 11.36
CA SER A 202 7.79 -14.14 12.25
C SER A 202 8.66 -12.90 12.42
N SER A 203 8.78 -12.05 11.40
CA SER A 203 9.46 -10.74 11.54
C SER A 203 8.67 -9.81 12.45
N LEU A 204 7.35 -9.77 12.30
CA LEU A 204 6.44 -8.98 13.11
C LEU A 204 6.48 -9.42 14.59
N VAL A 205 6.43 -10.72 14.87
CA VAL A 205 6.49 -11.26 16.24
C VAL A 205 7.82 -10.91 16.91
N ARG A 206 8.93 -10.98 16.18
CA ARG A 206 10.26 -10.61 16.70
C ARG A 206 10.38 -9.13 17.03
N SER A 207 9.60 -8.27 16.38
CA SER A 207 9.65 -6.82 16.58
C SER A 207 8.62 -6.29 17.58
N LEU A 208 7.45 -6.90 17.67
CA LEU A 208 6.31 -6.41 18.47
C LEU A 208 5.94 -7.34 19.64
N GLY A 209 6.51 -8.55 19.71
CA GLY A 209 6.13 -9.57 20.70
C GLY A 209 5.11 -10.57 20.15
N TYR A 210 4.64 -11.48 21.00
CA TYR A 210 3.76 -12.58 20.58
C TYR A 210 2.38 -12.12 20.13
N LEU A 211 1.84 -12.81 19.13
CA LEU A 211 0.46 -12.66 18.69
C LEU A 211 -0.50 -12.98 19.84
N PRO A 212 -1.73 -12.44 19.82
CA PRO A 212 -2.76 -12.78 20.79
C PRO A 212 -2.97 -14.29 20.88
N SER A 213 -2.98 -14.85 22.08
CA SER A 213 -3.13 -16.31 22.28
C SER A 213 -4.45 -16.83 21.72
N GLN A 214 -5.51 -16.02 21.69
CA GLN A 214 -6.79 -16.40 21.08
C GLN A 214 -6.73 -16.62 19.56
N TRP A 215 -5.65 -16.20 18.88
CA TRP A 215 -5.45 -16.45 17.46
C TRP A 215 -4.73 -17.78 17.19
N HIS A 216 -4.25 -18.46 18.22
CA HIS A 216 -3.59 -19.77 18.05
C HIS A 216 -4.51 -20.76 17.35
N GLY A 217 -3.99 -21.45 16.33
CA GLY A 217 -4.75 -22.40 15.52
C GLY A 217 -5.65 -21.80 14.43
N SER A 218 -5.73 -20.46 14.30
CA SER A 218 -6.54 -19.79 13.27
C SER A 218 -5.76 -19.31 12.04
N TYR A 219 -4.46 -19.56 11.98
CA TYR A 219 -3.60 -19.13 10.88
C TYR A 219 -4.02 -19.78 9.55
N ASP A 220 -4.30 -18.94 8.55
CA ASP A 220 -4.80 -19.32 7.24
C ASP A 220 -4.23 -18.39 6.17
N ALA A 221 -3.00 -18.70 5.72
CA ALA A 221 -2.28 -17.91 4.71
C ALA A 221 -1.56 -18.79 3.68
N GLY A 222 -1.93 -20.06 3.56
CA GLY A 222 -1.38 -21.00 2.58
C GLY A 222 0.06 -21.47 2.84
N ASP A 223 0.70 -21.08 3.94
CA ASP A 223 1.99 -21.60 4.40
C ASP A 223 1.95 -22.04 5.87
N THR A 224 3.08 -22.51 6.42
CA THR A 224 3.12 -23.15 7.74
C THR A 224 3.37 -22.14 8.85
N PRO A 225 2.50 -22.07 9.87
CA PRO A 225 2.72 -21.20 11.03
C PRO A 225 3.88 -21.69 11.91
N GLU A 226 4.50 -20.78 12.67
CA GLU A 226 5.45 -21.17 13.71
C GLU A 226 4.80 -21.09 15.11
N GLU A 227 4.82 -22.17 15.88
CA GLU A 227 4.17 -22.27 17.20
C GLU A 227 4.61 -21.17 18.18
N PHE A 228 5.87 -20.74 18.08
CA PHE A 228 6.43 -19.72 18.97
C PHE A 228 5.70 -18.37 18.85
N TRP A 229 4.94 -18.11 17.77
CA TRP A 229 4.23 -16.84 17.60
C TRP A 229 3.26 -16.52 18.73
N TYR A 230 2.75 -17.55 19.42
CA TYR A 230 1.71 -17.41 20.44
C TYR A 230 2.21 -17.80 21.83
N ASP A 231 3.50 -18.12 21.98
CA ASP A 231 4.08 -18.60 23.24
C ASP A 231 4.26 -17.43 24.24
N GLN A 232 3.20 -17.15 25.00
CA GLN A 232 3.19 -16.11 26.03
C GLN A 232 4.11 -16.44 27.23
N ALA A 233 4.59 -17.68 27.37
CA ALA A 233 5.38 -18.13 28.51
C ALA A 233 6.88 -17.83 28.36
N GLN A 234 7.36 -17.68 27.14
CA GLN A 234 8.74 -17.29 26.87
C GLN A 234 8.91 -15.77 26.89
N ARG A 235 10.10 -15.26 27.24
CA ARG A 235 10.41 -13.86 26.91
C ARG A 235 10.62 -13.78 25.40
N PRO A 236 10.01 -12.83 24.69
CA PRO A 236 10.23 -12.71 23.27
C PRO A 236 11.72 -12.48 23.02
N TYR A 237 12.34 -13.33 22.22
CA TYR A 237 13.66 -13.09 21.64
C TYR A 237 13.52 -11.91 20.68
N THR A 238 13.57 -10.69 21.22
CA THR A 238 13.50 -9.45 20.44
C THR A 238 14.84 -9.21 19.76
N LEU A 239 15.12 -10.00 18.72
CA LEU A 239 16.36 -9.86 17.95
C LEU A 239 16.43 -8.51 17.21
N VAL A 240 15.27 -7.90 16.89
CA VAL A 240 15.20 -6.57 16.26
C VAL A 240 13.89 -5.83 16.62
N THR A 241 13.92 -5.00 17.67
CA THR A 241 12.80 -4.08 18.01
C THR A 241 12.60 -3.01 16.93
N LEU A 242 11.44 -2.36 16.89
CA LEU A 242 11.23 -1.20 16.02
C LEU A 242 12.19 -0.04 16.32
N GLU A 243 12.64 0.10 17.56
CA GLU A 243 13.69 1.06 17.93
C GLU A 243 15.01 0.71 17.25
N GLU A 244 15.39 -0.56 17.23
CA GLU A 244 16.63 -1.03 16.60
C GLU A 244 16.56 -0.94 15.08
N VAL A 245 15.41 -1.24 14.48
CA VAL A 245 15.16 -0.96 13.05
C VAL A 245 15.35 0.54 12.77
N SER A 246 14.74 1.40 13.60
CA SER A 246 14.81 2.86 13.43
C SER A 246 16.24 3.39 13.58
N LYS A 247 17.01 2.93 14.57
CA LYS A 247 18.41 3.30 14.78
C LYS A 247 19.30 2.88 13.61
N ARG A 248 19.10 1.67 13.06
CA ARG A 248 19.88 1.17 11.91
C ARG A 248 19.55 1.90 10.62
N ALA A 249 18.27 2.14 10.36
CA ALA A 249 17.82 2.78 9.13
C ALA A 249 18.13 4.29 9.13
N ARG A 250 18.04 4.93 10.30
CA ARG A 250 18.26 6.37 10.49
C ARG A 250 19.11 6.64 11.73
N PRO A 251 20.42 6.41 11.69
CA PRO A 251 21.32 6.70 12.81
C PRO A 251 21.49 8.20 13.06
N GLU A 252 21.18 9.04 12.07
CA GLU A 252 21.39 10.49 12.10
C GLU A 252 20.33 11.27 12.89
N ILE A 253 19.16 10.68 13.16
CA ILE A 253 18.09 11.35 13.91
C ILE A 253 18.38 11.35 15.41
N ASP A 254 17.97 12.42 16.09
CA ASP A 254 18.13 12.55 17.53
C ASP A 254 17.15 11.67 18.32
N GLY A 255 17.34 11.63 19.64
CA GLY A 255 16.50 10.84 20.54
C GLY A 255 15.06 11.35 20.67
N THR A 256 14.80 12.63 20.37
CA THR A 256 13.47 13.24 20.48
C THR A 256 12.61 12.83 19.30
N GLU A 257 13.11 12.99 18.07
CA GLU A 257 12.43 12.55 16.86
C GLU A 257 12.17 11.04 16.90
N ARG A 258 13.16 10.25 17.35
CA ARG A 258 13.01 8.80 17.47
C ARG A 258 11.89 8.41 18.44
N LYS A 259 11.76 9.11 19.58
CA LYS A 259 10.68 8.87 20.54
C LYS A 259 9.30 9.18 19.95
N LEU A 260 9.16 10.25 19.18
CA LEU A 260 7.91 10.60 18.51
C LEU A 260 7.49 9.49 17.54
N VAL A 261 8.42 9.02 16.70
CA VAL A 261 8.15 7.97 15.70
C VAL A 261 7.75 6.65 16.37
N LEU A 262 8.47 6.25 17.42
CA LEU A 262 8.13 5.04 18.17
C LEU A 262 6.78 5.15 18.88
N SER A 263 6.41 6.33 19.36
CA SER A 263 5.08 6.58 19.94
C SER A 263 3.96 6.48 18.90
N VAL A 264 4.18 6.95 17.67
CA VAL A 264 3.23 6.78 16.57
C VAL A 264 3.13 5.30 16.17
N PHE A 265 4.27 4.61 16.03
CA PHE A 265 4.31 3.18 15.72
C PHE A 265 3.52 2.36 16.74
N SER A 266 3.70 2.59 18.05
CA SER A 266 3.06 1.79 19.09
C SER A 266 1.53 1.91 19.11
N ARG A 267 0.96 2.97 18.52
CA ARG A 267 -0.49 3.22 18.49
C ARG A 267 -1.21 2.67 17.26
N VAL A 268 -0.46 2.27 16.23
CA VAL A 268 -1.03 1.69 15.01
C VAL A 268 -0.56 0.26 14.78
N PHE A 269 0.68 -0.08 15.15
CA PHE A 269 1.14 -1.47 15.19
C PHE A 269 0.65 -2.22 16.44
N ALA A 270 -0.64 -2.12 16.74
CA ALA A 270 -1.33 -2.97 17.70
C ALA A 270 -1.91 -4.21 16.99
N TYR A 271 -1.79 -5.39 17.59
CA TYR A 271 -2.33 -6.61 16.97
C TYR A 271 -3.85 -6.58 16.85
N LEU A 272 -4.52 -6.24 17.94
CA LEU A 272 -5.98 -6.15 17.97
C LEU A 272 -6.44 -4.92 17.16
N PRO A 273 -7.26 -5.10 16.10
CA PRO A 273 -7.71 -4.01 15.24
C PRO A 273 -8.37 -2.85 15.99
N GLU A 274 -9.15 -3.14 17.03
CA GLU A 274 -9.86 -2.19 17.88
C GLU A 274 -8.94 -1.26 18.71
N HIS A 275 -7.66 -1.58 18.81
CA HIS A 275 -6.67 -0.75 19.51
C HIS A 275 -5.87 0.15 18.58
N ARG A 276 -6.08 0.07 17.26
CA ARG A 276 -5.37 0.92 16.30
C ARG A 276 -6.10 2.25 16.16
N LEU A 277 -5.33 3.34 16.12
CA LEU A 277 -5.89 4.64 15.73
C LEU A 277 -6.52 4.57 14.34
N ALA A 278 -7.68 5.20 14.18
CA ALA A 278 -8.28 5.46 12.88
C ALA A 278 -7.51 6.56 12.12
N ALA A 279 -7.75 6.69 10.82
CA ALA A 279 -7.06 7.67 9.98
C ALA A 279 -7.26 9.12 10.46
N ALA A 280 -8.51 9.48 10.78
CA ALA A 280 -8.87 10.79 11.31
C ALA A 280 -8.20 11.09 12.66
N GLU A 281 -8.10 10.08 13.54
CA GLU A 281 -7.45 10.23 14.84
C GLU A 281 -5.94 10.44 14.69
N LEU A 282 -5.30 9.70 13.78
CA LEU A 282 -3.87 9.86 13.51
C LEU A 282 -3.54 11.21 12.88
N LEU A 283 -4.42 11.77 12.03
CA LEU A 283 -4.25 13.12 11.48
C LEU A 283 -4.28 14.20 12.56
N GLN A 284 -5.03 13.99 13.64
CA GLN A 284 -5.08 14.90 14.79
C GLN A 284 -4.04 14.57 15.87
N ASP A 285 -3.28 13.48 15.69
CA ASP A 285 -2.34 13.05 16.71
C ASP A 285 -1.17 14.05 16.90
N LYS A 286 -0.86 14.36 18.15
CA LYS A 286 0.16 15.34 18.52
C LYS A 286 1.57 14.93 18.08
N ASP A 287 1.93 13.65 18.19
CA ASP A 287 3.29 13.20 17.90
C ASP A 287 3.46 13.00 16.40
N PHE A 288 2.43 12.49 15.71
CA PHE A 288 2.39 12.48 14.26
C PHE A 288 2.56 13.89 13.68
N ASN A 289 1.80 14.87 14.19
CA ASN A 289 1.91 16.26 13.74
C ASN A 289 3.26 16.89 14.09
N ALA A 290 3.86 16.54 15.23
CA ALA A 290 5.22 16.97 15.56
C ALA A 290 6.26 16.41 14.56
N ILE A 291 6.15 15.15 14.15
CA ILE A 291 6.99 14.57 13.09
C ILE A 291 6.76 15.32 11.77
N MET A 292 5.51 15.56 11.37
CA MET A 292 5.19 16.29 10.15
C MET A 292 5.80 17.71 10.14
N ALA A 293 5.76 18.40 11.28
CA ALA A 293 6.33 19.73 11.46
C ALA A 293 7.85 19.75 11.27
N LEU A 294 8.58 18.74 11.75
CA LEU A 294 10.04 18.62 11.52
C LEU A 294 10.41 18.61 10.02
N TYR A 295 9.50 18.11 9.18
CA TYR A 295 9.68 18.04 7.74
C TYR A 295 8.94 19.16 6.97
N GLY A 296 8.25 20.07 7.65
CA GLY A 296 7.48 21.16 7.04
C GLY A 296 6.32 20.66 6.18
N CYS A 297 5.51 19.75 6.75
CA CYS A 297 4.34 19.14 6.14
C CYS A 297 3.04 19.59 6.81
#